data_AF-A0A8S8YPG0-F1
#
_entry.id   AF-A0A8S8YPG0-F1
#
_cell.length_a   1.000
_cell.length_b   1.000
_cell.length_c   1.000
_cell.angle_alpha   90.00
_cell.angle_beta   90.00
_cell.angle_gamma   90.00
#
_symmetry.space_group_name_H-M   'P 1'
#
loop_
_entity.id
_entity.type
_entity.pdbx_description
1 polymer ?
#
loop_
_entity_poly.entity_id
_entity_poly.type
_entity_poly.pdbx_seq_one_letter_code
_entity_poly.pdbx_strand_id
1 'polypeptide(L)' 'MGGTTYDFQISPSSWNRFEECPRKYWLSRQRLPRKASMAASMGTAIHNSVEDLCNLDFSGGGG' A
#
# COMPACT_ATOMS: atom_id res chain seq x y z
N MET A 1 -12.74 29.34 -17.75
CA MET A 1 -13.12 28.10 -17.04
C MET A 1 -11.83 27.34 -16.73
N GLY A 2 -11.37 27.37 -15.48
CA GLY A 2 -10.13 26.70 -15.07
C GLY A 2 -10.37 25.21 -14.93
N GLY A 3 -9.75 24.39 -15.78
CA GLY A 3 -9.73 22.95 -15.62
C GLY A 3 -8.86 22.57 -14.43
N THR A 4 -9.41 21.80 -13.50
CA THR A 4 -8.63 21.19 -12.42
C THR A 4 -7.73 20.11 -13.00
N THR A 5 -6.41 20.29 -12.98
CA THR A 5 -5.47 19.19 -13.22
C THR A 5 -5.63 18.19 -12.08
N TYR A 6 -6.08 16.98 -12.38
CA TYR A 6 -6.16 15.90 -11.40
C TYR A 6 -4.81 15.18 -11.37
N ASP A 7 -4.03 15.37 -10.29
CA ASP A 7 -2.83 14.58 -10.06
C ASP A 7 -3.24 13.14 -9.70
N PHE A 8 -3.05 12.23 -10.66
CA PHE A 8 -3.29 10.80 -10.44
C PHE A 8 -2.06 10.17 -9.79
N GLN A 9 -2.01 10.16 -8.46
CA GLN A 9 -0.96 9.45 -7.73
C GLN A 9 -1.27 7.95 -7.69
N ILE A 10 -0.37 7.15 -8.27
CA ILE A 10 -0.40 5.69 -8.20
C ILE A 10 0.67 5.19 -7.22
N SER A 11 0.37 4.16 -6.44
CA SER A 11 1.40 3.51 -5.63
C SER A 11 2.36 2.71 -6.53
N PRO A 12 3.63 2.54 -6.14
CA PRO A 12 4.58 1.72 -6.89
C PRO A 12 4.06 0.30 -7.18
N SER A 13 3.40 -0.32 -6.19
CA SER A 13 2.76 -1.62 -6.33
C SER A 13 1.55 -1.64 -7.29
N SER A 14 0.89 -0.49 -7.46
CA SER A 14 -0.20 -0.35 -8.44
C SER A 14 0.35 -0.24 -9.87
N TRP A 15 1.48 0.45 -10.04
CA TRP A 15 2.18 0.54 -11.33
C TRP A 15 2.66 -0.83 -11.80
N ASN A 16 3.28 -1.61 -10.91
CA ASN A 16 3.76 -2.96 -11.25
C ASN A 16 2.63 -3.87 -11.77
N ARG A 17 1.41 -3.73 -11.25
CA ARG A 17 0.24 -4.49 -11.75
C ARG A 17 -0.28 -3.96 -13.09
N PHE A 18 -0.14 -2.65 -13.33
CA PHE A 18 -0.52 -2.02 -14.60
C PHE A 18 0.41 -2.49 -15.73
N GLU A 19 1.72 -2.48 -15.48
CA GLU A 19 2.74 -3.00 -16.40
C GLU A 19 2.54 -4.49 -16.70
N GLU A 20 2.23 -5.30 -15.69
CA GLU A 20 1.98 -6.72 -15.88
C GLU A 20 0.72 -6.98 -16.73
N CYS A 21 -0.40 -6.32 -16.40
CA CYS A 21 -1.63 -6.38 -17.17
C CYS A 21 -2.61 -5.26 -16.76
N PRO A 22 -3.02 -4.37 -17.68
CA PRO A 22 -3.97 -3.29 -17.37
C PRO A 22 -5.28 -3.77 -16.74
N ARG A 23 -5.76 -4.97 -17.12
CA ARG A 23 -6.97 -5.59 -16.56
C ARG A 23 -6.79 -5.94 -15.08
N LYS A 24 -5.62 -6.43 -14.67
CA LYS A 24 -5.34 -6.76 -13.25
C LYS A 24 -5.32 -5.50 -12.40
N TYR A 25 -4.71 -4.42 -12.90
CA TYR A 25 -4.76 -3.11 -12.25
C TYR A 25 -6.20 -2.62 -12.09
N TRP A 26 -6.99 -2.60 -13.17
CA TRP A 26 -8.37 -2.11 -13.15
C TRP A 26 -9.27 -2.92 -12.20
N LEU A 27 -9.21 -4.25 -12.24
CA LEU A 27 -9.94 -5.13 -11.32
C LEU A 27 -9.52 -4.93 -9.86
N SER A 28 -8.25 -4.63 -9.60
CA SER A 28 -7.79 -4.39 -8.22
C SER A 28 -8.38 -3.13 -7.59
N ARG A 29 -8.79 -2.15 -8.41
CA ARG A 29 -9.42 -0.89 -7.98
C ARG A 29 -10.91 -1.03 -7.69
N GLN A 30 -11.57 -2.09 -8.18
CA GLN A 30 -13.01 -2.31 -7.99
C GLN A 30 -13.41 -2.83 -6.61
N ARG A 31 -12.45 -3.07 -5.69
CA ARG A 31 -12.70 -3.58 -4.32
C ARG A 31 -13.62 -4.81 -4.31
N LEU A 32 -13.48 -5.68 -5.32
CA LEU A 32 -14.17 -6.97 -5.36
C LEU A 32 -13.86 -7.75 -4.07
N PRO A 33 -14.77 -8.58 -3.55
CA PRO A 33 -14.49 -9.44 -2.41
C PRO A 33 -13.23 -10.26 -2.65
N ARG A 34 -12.14 -9.93 -1.95
CA ARG A 34 -10.87 -10.64 -2.03
C ARG A 34 -10.81 -11.58 -0.84
N LYS A 35 -10.45 -12.85 -1.07
CA LYS A 35 -9.98 -13.70 0.02
C LYS A 35 -8.68 -13.09 0.53
N ALA A 36 -8.73 -12.41 1.67
CA ALA A 36 -7.53 -12.08 2.42
C ALA A 36 -6.83 -13.41 2.75
N SER A 37 -5.59 -13.59 2.28
CA SER A 37 -4.84 -14.80 2.58
C SER A 37 -4.20 -14.65 3.96
N MET A 38 -4.13 -15.76 4.70
CA MET A 38 -3.49 -15.79 6.02
C MET A 38 -2.05 -15.25 5.97
N ALA A 39 -1.30 -15.59 4.92
CA ALA A 39 0.06 -15.08 4.72
C ALA A 39 0.12 -13.55 4.56
N ALA A 40 -0.81 -12.94 3.82
CA ALA A 40 -0.85 -11.49 3.68
C ALA A 40 -1.19 -10.82 5.02
N SER A 41 -2.14 -11.36 5.76
CA SER A 41 -2.52 -10.84 7.08
C SER A 41 -1.38 -10.95 8.11
N MET A 42 -0.70 -12.11 8.16
CA MET A 42 0.47 -12.29 9.05
C MET A 42 1.63 -11.38 8.64
N GLY A 43 1.89 -11.22 7.34
CA GLY A 43 2.91 -10.31 6.84
C GLY A 43 2.64 -8.86 7.25
N THR A 44 1.38 -8.40 7.17
CA THR A 44 0.99 -7.07 7.65
C THR A 44 1.17 -6.94 9.17
N ALA A 45 0.80 -7.96 9.95
CA ALA A 45 0.99 -7.92 11.41
C ALA A 45 2.46 -7.79 11.80
N ILE A 46 3.34 -8.58 11.17
CA ILE A 46 4.79 -8.51 11.40
C ILE A 46 5.35 -7.16 10.95
N HIS A 47 4.95 -6.65 9.79
CA HIS A 47 5.40 -5.34 9.29
C HIS A 47 5.08 -4.24 10.30
N ASN A 48 3.84 -4.19 10.79
CA ASN A 48 3.42 -3.22 11.80
C ASN A 48 4.21 -3.38 13.11
N SER A 49 4.45 -4.61 13.58
CA SER A 49 5.26 -4.84 14.79
C SER A 49 6.70 -4.35 14.62
N VAL A 50 7.31 -4.56 13.45
CA VAL A 50 8.67 -4.09 13.18
C VAL A 50 8.72 -2.57 13.08
N GLU A 51 7.75 -1.95 12.39
CA GLU A 51 7.64 -0.49 12.32
C GLU A 51 7.49 0.14 13.72
N ASP A 52 6.68 -0.47 14.59
CA ASP A 52 6.47 0.00 15.96
C ASP A 52 7.76 -0.09 16.80
N LEU A 53 8.46 -1.21 16.75
CA LEU A 53 9.74 -1.40 17.45
C LEU A 53 10.79 -0.39 16.98
N CYS A 54 10.95 -0.20 15.67
CA CYS A 54 11.89 0.78 15.13
C CYS A 54 11.51 2.22 15.48
N ASN A 55 10.22 2.54 15.57
CA ASN A 55 9.77 3.89 15.94
C ASN A 55 10.02 4.22 17.43
N LEU A 56 10.04 3.21 18.31
CA LEU A 56 10.41 3.36 19.72
C LEU A 56 11.91 3.68 19.90
N ASP A 57 12.78 3.10 19.08
CA ASP A 57 14.24 3.33 19.14
C ASP A 57 14.65 4.77 18.77
N PHE A 58 13.87 5.47 17.94
CA PHE A 58 14.13 6.89 17.60
C PHE A 58 13.46 7.89 18.55
N SER A 59 12.44 7.47 19.31
CA SER A 59 11.72 8.37 20.22
C SER A 59 12.33 8.47 21.62
N GLY A 60 13.34 7.65 21.95
CA GLY A 60 13.98 7.58 23.27
C GLY A 60 15.41 8.14 23.37
N GLY A 61 16.00 8.62 22.28
CA GLY A 61 17.39 9.12 22.22
C GLY A 61 17.48 10.58 21.78
N GLY A 62 17.00 11.50 22.62
CA GLY A 62 16.98 12.93 22.32
C GLY A 62 16.52 13.76 23.52
N GLY A 63 17.27 13.65 24.63
CA GLY A 63 17.13 14.43 25.86
C GLY A 63 18.33 14.17 26.76
#